data_AF-A0A7S1UXW9-F1
#
_entry.id   AF-A0A7S1UXW9-F1
#
_cell.length_a   1.000
_cell.length_b   1.000
_cell.length_c   1.000
_cell.angle_alpha   90.00
_cell.angle_beta   90.00
_cell.angle_gamma   90.00
#
_symmetry.space_group_name_H-M   'P 1'
#
loop_
_entity.id
_entity.type
_entity.pdbx_description
1 polymer ?
#
loop_
_entity_poly.entity_id
_entity_poly.type
_entity_poly.pdbx_seq_one_letter_code
_entity_poly.pdbx_strand_id
1 'polypeptide(L)'
;SSKTKRGQWKLSFSIIDDSMETSTTVVWFARQQQQLPEFQQAGDVVSLQNVQTNWWDGSMQLASRYGSAVVVVRKAKEDAWVYSSPPMSVEGEPLDPERSKELWNWGQNRLSSQPTILEEARFVIGDLPGRNS
;
A
#
# COMPACT_ATOMS: atom_id res chain seq x y z
N SER A 1 -5.52 -8.76 4.13
CA SER A 1 -6.08 -9.17 2.81
C SER A 1 -7.37 -9.95 3.03
N SER A 2 -8.20 -10.13 2.00
CA SER A 2 -9.44 -10.91 2.07
C SER A 2 -9.70 -11.67 0.77
N LYS A 3 -10.50 -12.74 0.81
CA LYS A 3 -10.92 -13.48 -0.39
C LYS A 3 -12.29 -12.97 -0.85
N THR A 4 -12.40 -12.63 -2.13
CA THR A 4 -13.64 -12.17 -2.75
C THR A 4 -14.61 -13.32 -3.01
N LYS A 5 -15.89 -13.01 -3.24
CA LYS A 5 -16.92 -13.99 -3.65
C LYS A 5 -16.55 -14.72 -4.95
N ARG A 6 -15.70 -14.15 -5.79
CA ARG A 6 -15.21 -14.72 -7.05
C ARG A 6 -13.96 -15.58 -6.88
N GLY A 7 -13.55 -15.86 -5.64
CA GLY A 7 -12.39 -16.69 -5.32
C GLY A 7 -11.03 -15.99 -5.45
N GLN A 8 -10.98 -14.73 -5.91
CA GLN A 8 -9.74 -13.94 -5.97
C GLN A 8 -9.38 -13.37 -4.60
N TRP A 9 -8.09 -13.27 -4.30
CA TRP A 9 -7.57 -12.53 -3.16
C TRP A 9 -7.54 -11.03 -3.46
N LYS A 10 -7.87 -10.23 -2.46
CA LYS A 10 -7.93 -8.76 -2.50
C LYS A 10 -7.09 -8.18 -1.37
N LEU A 11 -6.34 -7.14 -1.70
CA LEU A 11 -5.69 -6.26 -0.74
C LEU A 11 -6.09 -4.82 -1.06
N SER A 12 -6.45 -4.05 -0.04
CA SER A 12 -6.72 -2.62 -0.18
C SER A 12 -5.78 -1.87 0.75
N PHE A 13 -5.14 -0.83 0.22
CA PHE A 13 -4.20 0.01 0.95
C PHE A 13 -4.26 1.44 0.41
N SER A 14 -3.84 2.40 1.23
CA SER A 14 -3.81 3.82 0.84
C SER A 14 -2.37 4.21 0.50
N ILE A 15 -2.21 5.02 -0.55
CA ILE A 15 -0.93 5.59 -0.97
C ILE A 15 -1.01 7.11 -0.99
N ILE A 16 0.14 7.76 -0.84
CA ILE A 16 0.29 9.21 -0.96
C ILE A 16 1.73 9.51 -1.37
N ASP A 17 1.94 10.60 -2.11
CA ASP A 17 3.26 11.10 -2.45
C ASP A 17 3.35 12.62 -2.19
N ASP A 18 4.52 13.19 -2.49
CA ASP A 18 4.84 14.61 -2.32
C ASP A 18 4.10 15.55 -3.30
N SER A 19 3.38 15.01 -4.28
CA SER A 19 2.55 15.76 -5.22
C SER A 19 1.07 15.81 -4.83
N MET A 20 0.66 15.04 -3.81
CA MET A 20 -0.73 14.88 -3.41
C MET A 20 -1.01 15.39 -2.00
N GLU A 21 -2.12 16.12 -1.84
CA GLU A 21 -2.60 16.55 -0.52
C GLU A 21 -3.24 15.38 0.24
N THR A 22 -4.03 14.56 -0.46
CA THR A 22 -4.84 13.48 0.10
C THR A 22 -4.41 12.11 -0.43
N SER A 23 -4.59 11.07 0.39
CA SER A 23 -4.26 9.71 -0.01
C SER A 23 -5.21 9.15 -1.07
N THR A 24 -4.70 8.30 -1.96
CA THR A 24 -5.48 7.52 -2.91
C THR A 24 -5.58 6.06 -2.48
N THR A 25 -6.76 5.46 -2.64
CA THR A 25 -6.94 4.04 -2.35
C THR A 25 -6.48 3.19 -3.52
N VAL A 26 -5.70 2.15 -3.24
CA VAL A 26 -5.29 1.12 -4.19
C VAL A 26 -5.99 -0.18 -3.84
N VAL A 27 -6.52 -0.85 -4.86
CA VAL A 27 -7.14 -2.17 -4.76
C VAL A 27 -6.36 -3.16 -5.62
N TRP A 28 -5.70 -4.10 -4.96
CA TRP A 28 -4.89 -5.13 -5.60
C TRP A 28 -5.60 -6.48 -5.56
N PHE A 29 -5.67 -7.15 -6.71
CA PHE A 29 -6.30 -8.45 -6.90
C PHE A 29 -5.28 -9.50 -7.32
N ALA A 30 -5.40 -10.70 -6.76
CA ALA A 30 -4.56 -11.83 -7.12
C ALA A 30 -5.34 -13.15 -7.11
N ARG A 31 -4.82 -14.19 -7.79
CA ARG A 31 -5.43 -15.54 -7.78
C ARG A 31 -5.05 -16.32 -6.53
N GLN A 32 -3.82 -16.13 -6.05
CA GLN A 32 -3.28 -16.75 -4.86
C GLN A 32 -2.85 -15.68 -3.86
N GLN A 33 -2.89 -15.99 -2.56
CA GLN A 33 -2.56 -15.02 -1.49
C GLN A 33 -1.11 -14.55 -1.59
N GLN A 34 -0.18 -15.46 -1.89
CA GLN A 34 1.26 -15.19 -2.02
C GLN A 34 1.63 -14.23 -3.16
N GLN A 35 0.69 -13.91 -4.04
CA GLN A 35 0.88 -12.95 -5.12
C GLN A 35 0.49 -11.51 -4.71
N LEU A 36 -0.04 -11.31 -3.50
CA LEU A 36 -0.29 -9.98 -2.97
C LEU A 36 1.02 -9.36 -2.47
N PRO A 37 1.21 -8.03 -2.57
CA PRO A 37 2.37 -7.37 -1.99
C PRO A 37 2.33 -7.48 -0.45
N GLU A 38 3.52 -7.59 0.14
CA GLU A 38 3.71 -7.67 1.58
C GLU A 38 4.29 -6.37 2.14
N PHE A 39 3.47 -5.68 2.93
CA PHE A 39 3.84 -4.48 3.68
C PHE A 39 4.25 -4.86 5.09
N GLN A 40 5.37 -4.31 5.57
CA GLN A 40 5.79 -4.50 6.96
C GLN A 40 5.35 -3.35 7.85
N GLN A 41 5.30 -2.13 7.31
CA GLN A 41 5.01 -0.94 8.09
C GLN A 41 4.38 0.17 7.25
N ALA A 42 3.78 1.14 7.94
CA ALA A 42 3.42 2.41 7.32
C ALA A 42 4.70 3.13 6.86
N GLY A 43 4.64 3.76 5.68
CA GLY A 43 5.77 4.44 5.07
C GLY A 43 6.64 3.56 4.17
N ASP A 44 6.31 2.27 3.99
CA ASP A 44 6.83 1.49 2.87
C ASP A 44 6.47 2.20 1.55
N VAL A 45 7.42 2.28 0.63
CA VAL A 45 7.22 2.90 -0.69
C VAL A 45 6.76 1.84 -1.68
N VAL A 46 5.86 2.21 -2.59
CA VAL A 46 5.36 1.30 -3.62
C VAL A 46 5.56 1.87 -5.02
N SER A 47 6.10 1.05 -5.91
CA SER A 47 6.05 1.29 -7.35
C SER A 47 4.95 0.42 -7.94
N LEU A 48 3.96 1.05 -8.56
CA LEU A 48 2.81 0.39 -9.17
C LEU A 48 2.89 0.51 -10.69
N GLN A 49 2.86 -0.62 -11.39
CA GLN A 49 2.91 -0.66 -12.85
C GLN A 49 1.61 -1.23 -13.41
N ASN A 50 1.20 -0.70 -14.57
CA ASN A 50 0.01 -1.15 -15.30
C ASN A 50 -1.27 -1.14 -14.44
N VAL A 51 -1.46 -0.15 -13.57
CA VAL A 51 -2.70 0.03 -12.81
C VAL A 51 -3.73 0.84 -13.60
N GLN A 52 -5.00 0.64 -13.29
CA GLN A 52 -6.12 1.38 -13.87
C GLN A 52 -6.69 2.35 -12.85
N THR A 53 -7.00 3.58 -13.28
CA THR A 53 -7.79 4.52 -12.49
C THR A 53 -9.27 4.19 -12.57
N ASN A 54 -9.95 4.19 -11.43
CA ASN A 54 -11.38 3.98 -11.31
C ASN A 54 -11.96 5.04 -10.38
N TRP A 55 -13.20 5.47 -10.62
CA TRP A 55 -13.95 6.30 -9.69
C TRP A 55 -14.88 5.43 -8.87
N TRP A 56 -14.82 5.56 -7.55
CA TRP A 56 -15.68 4.84 -6.62
C TRP A 56 -16.10 5.77 -5.49
N ASP A 57 -17.42 5.91 -5.30
CA ASP A 57 -18.02 6.73 -4.26
C ASP A 57 -17.44 8.16 -4.20
N GLY A 58 -17.41 8.81 -5.37
CA GLY A 58 -16.87 10.17 -5.51
C GLY A 58 -15.34 10.30 -5.41
N SER A 59 -14.61 9.22 -5.15
CA SER A 59 -13.16 9.25 -4.97
C SER A 59 -12.41 8.46 -6.06
N MET A 60 -11.25 8.95 -6.47
CA MET A 60 -10.35 8.20 -7.35
C MET A 60 -9.73 7.02 -6.59
N GLN A 61 -9.67 5.87 -7.25
CA GLN A 61 -8.98 4.67 -6.79
C GLN A 61 -8.09 4.12 -7.91
N LEU A 62 -7.00 3.46 -7.52
CA LEU A 62 -6.19 2.66 -8.43
C LEU A 62 -6.56 1.19 -8.25
N ALA A 63 -6.69 0.45 -9.35
CA ALA A 63 -6.95 -0.98 -9.33
C ALA A 63 -5.92 -1.74 -10.16
N SER A 64 -5.45 -2.86 -9.63
CA SER A 64 -4.65 -3.81 -10.42
C SER A 64 -5.52 -4.47 -11.50
N ARG A 65 -4.92 -4.74 -12.65
CA ARG A 65 -5.47 -5.56 -13.74
C ARG A 65 -4.56 -6.76 -14.01
N TYR A 66 -4.95 -7.59 -14.96
CA TYR A 66 -4.06 -8.61 -15.48
C TYR A 66 -2.77 -7.96 -16.03
N GLY A 67 -1.61 -8.45 -15.61
CA GLY A 67 -0.31 -7.89 -15.99
C GLY A 67 0.14 -6.66 -15.18
N SER A 68 -0.55 -6.29 -14.10
CA SER A 68 -0.03 -5.32 -13.13
C SER A 68 1.15 -5.89 -12.35
N ALA A 69 2.12 -5.04 -12.02
CA ALA A 69 3.25 -5.36 -11.16
C ALA A 69 3.36 -4.35 -10.02
N VAL A 70 3.83 -4.83 -8.87
CA VAL A 70 4.06 -4.00 -7.68
C VAL A 70 5.41 -4.35 -7.10
N VAL A 71 6.19 -3.32 -6.79
CA VAL A 71 7.44 -3.43 -6.04
C VAL A 71 7.30 -2.64 -4.77
N VAL A 72 7.55 -3.28 -3.63
CA VAL A 72 7.62 -2.62 -2.33
C VAL A 72 9.08 -2.30 -2.03
N VAL A 73 9.36 -1.05 -1.73
CA VAL A 73 10.68 -0.52 -1.42
C VAL A 73 10.70 -0.09 0.04
N ARG A 74 11.70 -0.55 0.78
CA ARG A 74 11.87 -0.24 2.20
C ARG A 74 13.34 -0.11 2.57
N LYS A 75 13.60 0.64 3.63
CA LYS A 75 14.93 0.73 4.24
C LYS A 75 15.09 -0.41 5.26
N ALA A 76 16.10 -1.25 5.05
CA ALA A 76 16.50 -2.32 5.96
C ALA A 76 17.35 -1.77 7.12
N LYS A 77 17.80 -2.67 8.01
CA LYS A 77 18.86 -2.35 8.98
C LYS A 77 20.15 -2.00 8.23
N GLU A 78 21.00 -1.19 8.85
CA GLU A 78 22.34 -0.84 8.33
C GLU A 78 22.33 -0.08 6.99
N ASP A 79 21.31 0.76 6.77
CA ASP A 79 21.18 1.60 5.56
C ASP A 79 21.06 0.84 4.21
N ALA A 80 20.84 -0.48 4.25
CA ALA A 80 20.51 -1.27 3.06
C ALA A 80 19.08 -1.01 2.57
N TRP A 81 18.84 -1.17 1.26
CA TRP A 81 17.51 -1.04 0.66
C TRP A 81 17.00 -2.40 0.20
N VAL A 82 15.75 -2.71 0.53
CA VAL A 82 15.08 -3.96 0.13
C VAL A 82 14.00 -3.65 -0.88
N TYR A 83 14.03 -4.37 -1.99
CA TYR A 83 13.04 -4.33 -3.06
C TYR A 83 12.37 -5.70 -3.11
N SER A 84 11.08 -5.76 -2.82
CA SER A 84 10.33 -7.01 -2.83
C SER A 84 9.17 -6.92 -3.80
N SER A 85 9.14 -7.83 -4.77
CA SER A 85 8.00 -8.06 -5.66
C SER A 85 7.36 -9.42 -5.33
N PRO A 86 6.03 -9.55 -5.47
CA PRO A 86 5.40 -10.86 -5.40
C PRO A 86 5.99 -11.84 -6.44
N PRO A 87 6.06 -13.16 -6.17
CA PRO A 87 6.77 -14.15 -6.99
C PRO A 87 6.31 -14.31 -8.45
N MET A 88 5.15 -13.75 -8.81
CA MET A 88 4.58 -13.80 -10.17
C MET A 88 4.30 -12.41 -10.76
N SER A 89 4.93 -11.38 -10.19
CA SER A 89 4.99 -10.07 -10.83
C SER A 89 5.90 -10.18 -12.04
N VAL A 90 5.56 -9.56 -13.17
CA VAL A 90 6.58 -9.28 -14.20
C VAL A 90 7.72 -8.56 -13.48
N GLU A 91 8.98 -8.99 -13.67
CA GLU A 91 10.15 -8.33 -13.11
C GLU A 91 10.16 -6.87 -13.57
N GLY A 92 9.51 -6.01 -12.81
CA GLY A 92 9.64 -4.58 -12.91
C GLY A 92 10.81 -4.22 -12.02
N GLU A 93 11.89 -3.72 -12.62
CA GLU A 93 12.84 -2.96 -11.83
C GLU A 93 12.08 -1.82 -11.13
N PRO A 94 12.50 -1.40 -9.92
CA PRO A 94 12.07 -0.12 -9.38
C PRO A 94 12.37 0.92 -10.45
N LEU A 95 11.32 1.57 -10.96
CA LEU A 95 11.44 2.50 -12.10
C LEU A 95 12.53 3.56 -11.86
N ASP A 96 12.75 3.91 -10.59
CA ASP A 96 13.80 4.83 -10.16
C ASP A 96 14.16 4.58 -8.68
N PRO A 97 15.34 3.98 -8.40
CA PRO A 97 15.84 3.79 -7.04
C PRO A 97 16.08 5.08 -6.27
N GLU A 98 16.46 6.18 -6.94
CA GLU A 98 16.71 7.47 -6.28
C GLU A 98 15.40 8.09 -5.82
N ARG A 99 14.42 8.15 -6.72
CA ARG A 99 13.07 8.63 -6.40
C ARG A 99 12.41 7.83 -5.27
N SER A 100 12.65 6.52 -5.24
CA SER A 100 12.13 5.66 -4.18
C SER A 100 12.70 6.04 -2.80
N LYS A 101 13.99 6.41 -2.74
CA LYS A 101 14.65 6.87 -1.51
C LYS A 101 14.16 8.24 -1.08
N GLU A 102 13.97 9.15 -2.03
CA GLU A 102 13.39 10.47 -1.78
C GLU A 102 11.99 10.37 -1.18
N LEU A 103 11.11 9.58 -1.81
CA LEU A 103 9.75 9.33 -1.32
C LEU A 103 9.75 8.65 0.04
N TRP A 104 10.70 7.76 0.30
CA TRP A 104 10.83 7.15 1.62
C TRP A 104 11.17 8.20 2.69
N ASN A 105 12.19 9.03 2.45
CA ASN A 105 12.58 10.10 3.37
C ASN A 105 11.43 11.10 3.60
N TRP A 106 10.76 11.51 2.52
CA TRP A 106 9.57 12.36 2.61
C TRP A 106 8.47 11.69 3.43
N GLY A 107 8.21 10.41 3.19
CA GLY A 107 7.20 9.62 3.90
C GLY A 107 7.50 9.54 5.39
N GLN A 108 8.75 9.31 5.79
CA GLN A 108 9.14 9.31 7.21
C GLN A 108 8.93 10.67 7.87
N ASN A 109 9.29 11.76 7.18
CA ASN A 109 9.07 13.13 7.66
C ASN A 109 7.58 13.46 7.77
N ARG A 110 6.75 12.97 6.82
CA ARG A 110 5.30 13.14 6.89
C ARG A 110 4.70 12.36 8.06
N LEU A 111 5.12 11.12 8.26
CA LEU A 111 4.65 10.28 9.36
C LEU A 111 4.98 10.85 10.74
N SER A 112 6.11 11.55 10.88
CA SER A 112 6.50 12.19 12.14
C SER A 112 5.76 13.50 12.41
N SER A 113 5.28 14.19 11.36
CA SER A 113 4.66 15.51 11.46
C SER A 113 3.14 15.52 11.34
N GLN A 114 2.55 14.48 10.76
CA GLN A 114 1.11 14.37 10.51
C GLN A 114 0.56 13.02 10.98
N PRO A 115 -0.56 12.99 11.71
CA PRO A 115 -1.30 11.76 11.97
C PRO A 115 -1.72 11.13 10.64
N THR A 116 -1.29 9.89 10.39
CA THR A 116 -1.60 9.15 9.15
C THR A 116 -2.85 8.29 9.26
N ILE A 117 -3.31 8.04 10.49
CA ILE A 117 -4.58 7.35 10.74
C ILE A 117 -5.62 8.44 10.92
N LEU A 118 -6.64 8.42 10.05
CA LEU A 118 -7.80 9.29 10.17
C LEU A 118 -8.44 9.12 11.55
N GLU A 119 -8.87 10.21 12.17
CA GLU A 119 -9.43 10.18 13.51
C GLU A 119 -10.69 9.32 13.56
N GLU A 120 -11.51 9.35 12.50
CA GLU A 120 -12.68 8.48 12.33
C GLU A 120 -12.35 6.97 12.21
N ALA A 121 -11.10 6.63 11.86
CA ALA A 121 -10.63 5.25 11.81
C ALA A 121 -10.00 4.78 13.14
N ARG A 122 -9.92 5.67 14.14
CA ARG A 122 -9.38 5.36 15.46
C ARG A 122 -10.47 4.74 16.32
N PHE A 123 -10.38 3.43 16.52
CA PHE A 123 -11.10 2.76 17.60
C PHE A 123 -10.23 2.79 18.85
N VAL A 124 -10.76 3.28 19.97
CA VAL A 124 -10.09 3.16 21.26
C VAL A 124 -10.49 1.80 21.86
N ILE A 125 -9.60 1.17 22.62
CA ILE A 125 -9.89 -0.13 23.26
C ILE A 125 -11.18 -0.07 24.11
N GLY A 126 -11.52 1.10 24.67
CA GLY A 126 -12.76 1.32 25.41
C GLY A 126 -14.04 1.29 24.56
N ASP A 127 -13.94 1.50 23.24
CA ASP A 127 -15.05 1.42 22.30
C ASP A 127 -15.35 -0.04 21.91
N LEU A 128 -14.44 -0.96 22.22
CA LEU A 128 -14.70 -2.37 22.07
C LEU A 128 -15.73 -2.77 23.12
N PRO A 129 -16.88 -3.36 22.73
CA PRO A 129 -17.84 -3.83 23.70
C PRO A 129 -17.15 -4.81 24.64
N GLY A 130 -16.95 -4.37 25.89
CA GLY A 130 -16.50 -5.24 26.96
C GLY A 130 -17.45 -6.42 27.00
N ARG A 131 -16.90 -7.64 27.05
CA ARG A 131 -17.68 -8.81 27.41
C ARG A 131 -18.21 -8.56 28.82
N ASN A 132 -19.40 -7.97 28.92
CA ASN A 132 -20.24 -8.07 30.09
C ASN A 132 -20.71 -9.54 30.14
N SER A 133 -19.82 -10.39 30.63
CA SER A 133 -20.14 -11.72 31.17
C SER A 133 -20.66 -11.56 32.58
#